data_AF-A0A962P9Z1-F1
#
_entry.id   AF-A0A962P9Z1-F1
#
_cell.length_a   1.000
_cell.length_b   1.000
_cell.length_c   1.000
_cell.angle_alpha   90.00
_cell.angle_beta   90.00
_cell.angle_gamma   90.00
#
_symmetry.space_group_name_H-M   'P 1'
#
loop_
_entity.id
_entity.type
_entity.pdbx_description
1 polymer ?
#
loop_
_entity_poly.entity_id
_entity_poly.type
_entity_poly.pdbx_seq_one_letter_code
_entity_poly.pdbx_strand_id
1 'polypeptide(L)'
;VLRVLRIFRILKLFRYIGEANVLFQALVNARRKIFVFLFCVLTLIVIFGTLMFVVEGPANGFTSIPRSMYWAIVTVTTVGYGDISPHTALGQLIAGLAMICGYAIIAVPTGIVGVEIMNEFQRQGPITAETVHKVCNNCNLSQHDPDASYCKRCGTII
;
A
#
# COMPACT_ATOMS: atom_id res chain seq x y z
N VAL A 1 23.43 31.77 -19.15
CA VAL A 1 22.81 31.69 -17.80
C VAL A 1 21.29 31.43 -17.85
N LEU A 2 20.52 32.04 -18.76
CA LEU A 2 19.04 31.86 -18.88
C LEU A 2 18.52 30.41 -19.06
N ARG A 3 19.36 29.44 -19.46
CA ARG A 3 18.97 28.02 -19.52
C ARG A 3 18.74 27.39 -18.14
N VAL A 4 19.36 27.93 -17.08
CA VAL A 4 19.23 27.45 -15.69
C VAL A 4 17.83 27.74 -15.13
N LEU A 5 17.15 28.80 -15.60
CA LEU A 5 15.78 29.13 -15.20
C LEU A 5 14.76 28.02 -15.54
N ARG A 6 15.11 27.06 -16.43
CA ARG A 6 14.27 25.87 -16.67
C ARG A 6 14.14 24.97 -15.44
N ILE A 7 15.02 25.09 -14.46
CA ILE A 7 14.95 24.33 -13.20
C ILE A 7 13.72 24.70 -12.38
N PHE A 8 13.21 25.94 -12.51
CA PHE A 8 11.95 26.36 -11.89
C PHE A 8 10.72 25.61 -12.43
N ARG A 9 10.85 24.85 -13.53
CA ARG A 9 9.81 23.91 -13.97
C ARG A 9 9.54 22.83 -12.92
N ILE A 10 10.51 22.54 -12.03
CA ILE A 10 10.34 21.64 -10.88
C ILE A 10 9.36 22.21 -9.85
N LEU A 11 9.14 23.53 -9.79
CA LEU A 11 8.09 24.13 -8.96
C LEU A 11 6.68 23.78 -9.46
N LYS A 12 6.51 23.28 -10.70
CA LYS A 12 5.22 22.67 -11.10
C LYS A 12 4.93 21.38 -10.33
N LEU A 13 5.94 20.73 -9.75
CA LEU A 13 5.78 19.60 -8.83
C LEU A 13 5.08 20.02 -7.53
N PHE A 14 5.18 21.30 -7.11
CA PHE A 14 4.39 21.82 -5.98
C PHE A 14 2.88 21.73 -6.23
N ARG A 15 2.43 21.77 -7.50
CA ARG A 15 1.03 21.58 -7.85
C ARG A 15 0.56 20.12 -7.67
N TYR A 16 1.50 19.17 -7.64
CA TYR A 16 1.27 17.76 -7.31
C TYR A 16 1.36 17.46 -5.80
N ILE A 17 1.77 18.43 -4.96
CA ILE A 17 1.85 18.22 -3.50
C ILE A 17 0.47 17.98 -2.88
N GLY A 18 -0.60 18.53 -3.46
CA GLY A 18 -1.97 18.22 -3.05
C GLY A 18 -2.30 16.73 -3.21
N GLU A 19 -1.94 16.13 -4.33
CA GLU A 19 -2.10 14.69 -4.59
C GLU A 19 -1.14 13.83 -3.73
N ALA A 20 0.07 14.34 -3.46
CA ALA A 20 1.00 13.67 -2.54
C ALA A 20 0.46 13.61 -1.10
N ASN A 21 -0.32 14.62 -0.68
CA ASN A 21 -0.96 14.64 0.63
C ASN A 21 -2.06 13.57 0.75
N VAL A 22 -2.82 13.30 -0.32
CA VAL A 22 -3.77 12.17 -0.40
C VAL A 22 -3.04 10.85 -0.13
N LEU A 23 -1.93 10.62 -0.83
CA LEU A 23 -1.16 9.40 -0.68
C LEU A 23 -0.57 9.26 0.72
N PHE A 24 -0.02 10.36 1.27
CA PHE A 24 0.53 10.36 2.62
C PHE A 24 -0.55 10.07 3.68
N GLN A 25 -1.71 10.71 3.56
CA GLN A 25 -2.82 10.50 4.49
C GLN A 25 -3.36 9.07 4.40
N ALA A 26 -3.45 8.52 3.19
CA ALA A 26 -3.82 7.12 2.98
C ALA A 26 -2.82 6.16 3.64
N LEU A 27 -1.51 6.39 3.52
CA LEU A 27 -0.49 5.56 4.20
C LEU A 27 -0.60 5.66 5.73
N VAL A 28 -0.82 6.86 6.27
CA VAL A 28 -1.01 7.06 7.72
C VAL A 28 -2.26 6.35 8.21
N ASN A 29 -3.35 6.36 7.46
CA ASN A 29 -4.56 5.63 7.82
C ASN A 29 -4.36 4.11 7.71
N ALA A 30 -3.59 3.65 6.72
CA ALA A 30 -3.25 2.24 6.53
C ALA A 30 -2.25 1.68 7.55
N ARG A 31 -1.55 2.53 8.33
CA ARG A 31 -0.42 2.15 9.20
C ARG A 31 -0.70 0.97 10.12
N ARG A 32 -1.90 0.92 10.74
CA ARG A 32 -2.26 -0.17 11.68
C ARG A 32 -2.44 -1.50 10.93
N LYS A 33 -3.08 -1.46 9.75
CA LYS A 33 -3.27 -2.64 8.89
C LYS A 33 -1.92 -3.15 8.37
N ILE A 34 -1.04 -2.23 7.92
CA ILE A 34 0.32 -2.53 7.49
C ILE A 34 1.15 -3.14 8.64
N PHE A 35 1.06 -2.58 9.85
CA PHE A 35 1.79 -3.11 11.00
C PHE A 35 1.39 -4.55 11.33
N VAL A 36 0.10 -4.86 11.36
CA VAL A 36 -0.41 -6.22 11.60
C VAL A 36 0.07 -7.18 10.50
N PHE A 37 0.04 -6.74 9.25
CA PHE A 37 0.54 -7.52 8.13
C PHE A 37 2.05 -7.81 8.23
N LEU A 38 2.88 -6.80 8.50
CA LEU A 38 4.32 -6.96 8.66
C LEU A 38 4.65 -7.89 9.85
N PHE A 39 3.89 -7.82 10.93
CA PHE A 39 4.05 -8.73 12.06
C PHE A 39 3.76 -10.20 11.67
N CYS A 40 2.71 -10.43 10.87
CA CYS A 40 2.40 -11.76 10.32
C CYS A 40 3.54 -12.28 9.42
N VAL A 41 4.05 -11.43 8.52
CA VAL A 41 5.18 -11.78 7.64
C VAL A 41 6.43 -12.11 8.45
N LEU A 42 6.75 -11.32 9.49
CA LEU A 42 7.87 -11.59 10.38
C LEU A 42 7.73 -12.94 11.10
N THR A 43 6.51 -13.27 11.53
CA THR A 43 6.21 -14.56 12.17
C THR A 43 6.46 -15.72 11.20
N LEU A 44 6.02 -15.60 9.94
CA LEU A 44 6.30 -16.60 8.91
C LEU A 44 7.79 -16.75 8.61
N ILE A 45 8.54 -15.64 8.56
CA ILE A 45 10.00 -15.65 8.38
C ILE A 45 10.68 -16.45 9.50
N VAL A 46 10.28 -16.23 10.76
CA VAL A 46 10.82 -16.98 11.90
C VAL A 46 10.48 -18.46 11.78
N ILE A 47 9.25 -18.81 11.41
CA ILE A 47 8.82 -20.21 11.24
C ILE A 47 9.64 -20.89 10.14
N PHE A 48 9.66 -20.35 8.92
CA PHE A 48 10.39 -20.94 7.80
C PHE A 48 11.90 -20.97 8.05
N GLY A 49 12.47 -19.90 8.61
CA GLY A 49 13.89 -19.85 8.96
C GLY A 49 14.28 -20.90 10.00
N THR A 50 13.46 -21.09 11.04
CA THR A 50 13.72 -22.11 12.07
C THR A 50 13.57 -23.52 11.50
N LEU A 51 12.53 -23.78 10.69
CA LEU A 51 12.35 -25.07 10.03
C LEU A 51 13.56 -25.43 9.16
N MET A 52 14.05 -24.48 8.36
CA MET A 52 15.21 -24.70 7.50
C MET A 52 16.50 -24.91 8.27
N PHE A 53 16.69 -24.19 9.39
CA PHE A 53 17.80 -24.44 10.29
C PHE A 53 17.80 -25.90 10.80
N VAL A 54 16.64 -26.44 11.14
CA VAL A 54 16.52 -27.82 11.66
C VAL A 54 16.67 -28.86 10.56
N VAL A 55 16.14 -28.61 9.37
CA VAL A 55 16.11 -29.59 8.26
C VAL A 55 17.45 -29.64 7.51
N GLU A 56 18.02 -28.49 7.19
CA GLU A 56 19.24 -28.40 6.37
C GLU A 56 20.51 -28.36 7.24
N GLY A 57 20.44 -27.69 8.39
CA GLY A 57 21.54 -27.57 9.33
C GLY A 57 22.78 -26.79 8.81
N PRO A 58 23.85 -26.73 9.62
CA PRO A 58 25.05 -25.95 9.28
C PRO A 58 25.80 -26.45 8.04
N ALA A 59 25.67 -27.74 7.70
CA ALA A 59 26.34 -28.36 6.56
C ALA A 59 25.92 -27.75 5.21
N ASN A 60 24.70 -27.22 5.13
CA ASN A 60 24.10 -26.65 3.92
C ASN A 60 24.01 -25.11 3.97
N GLY A 61 24.81 -24.46 4.82
CA GLY A 61 24.86 -23.00 4.94
C GLY A 61 23.86 -22.38 5.93
N PHE A 62 22.99 -23.18 6.54
CA PHE A 62 22.05 -22.77 7.59
C PHE A 62 22.74 -22.85 8.97
N THR A 63 23.78 -22.02 9.17
CA THR A 63 24.66 -22.11 10.35
C THR A 63 24.07 -21.58 11.65
N SER A 64 23.04 -20.74 11.58
CA SER A 64 22.38 -20.14 12.74
C SER A 64 20.97 -19.70 12.39
N ILE A 65 20.08 -19.60 13.39
CA ILE A 65 18.68 -19.16 13.20
C ILE A 65 18.61 -17.80 12.48
N PRO A 66 19.40 -16.76 12.85
CA PRO A 66 19.37 -15.48 12.13
C PRO A 66 19.78 -15.59 10.67
N ARG A 67 20.74 -16.47 10.34
CA ARG A 67 21.16 -16.71 8.95
C ARG A 67 20.07 -17.44 8.16
N SER A 68 19.36 -18.37 8.77
CA SER A 68 18.20 -19.03 8.15
C SER A 68 17.00 -18.09 8.00
N MET A 69 16.80 -17.16 8.93
CA MET A 69 15.82 -16.08 8.79
C MET A 69 16.17 -15.15 7.63
N TYR A 70 17.44 -14.82 7.45
CA TYR A 70 17.90 -14.06 6.28
C TYR A 70 17.55 -14.76 4.97
N TRP A 71 17.78 -16.07 4.87
CA TRP A 71 17.33 -16.86 3.73
C TRP A 71 15.81 -16.75 3.53
N ALA A 72 15.03 -16.92 4.61
CA ALA A 72 13.56 -16.83 4.55
C ALA A 72 13.08 -15.45 4.11
N ILE A 73 13.75 -14.36 4.53
CA ILE A 73 13.47 -13.00 4.05
C ILE A 73 13.68 -12.94 2.54
N VAL A 74 14.87 -13.29 2.07
CA VAL A 74 15.26 -13.19 0.65
C VAL A 74 14.34 -14.03 -0.25
N THR A 75 13.90 -15.20 0.21
CA THR A 75 12.96 -16.07 -0.50
C THR A 75 11.54 -15.52 -0.49
N VAL A 76 11.00 -15.16 0.68
CA VAL A 76 9.62 -14.65 0.82
C VAL A 76 9.44 -13.31 0.13
N THR A 77 10.46 -12.45 0.12
CA THR A 77 10.44 -11.17 -0.62
C THR A 77 10.76 -11.33 -2.10
N THR A 78 10.89 -12.56 -2.61
CA THR A 78 11.16 -12.88 -4.02
C THR A 78 12.47 -12.31 -4.58
N VAL A 79 13.43 -11.95 -3.71
CA VAL A 79 14.74 -11.41 -4.13
C VAL A 79 15.65 -12.52 -4.64
N GLY A 80 15.74 -13.62 -3.90
CA GLY A 80 16.42 -14.84 -4.35
C GLY A 80 17.89 -14.68 -4.74
N TYR A 81 18.75 -14.13 -3.86
CA TYR A 81 20.19 -13.98 -4.14
C TYR A 81 20.92 -15.28 -4.50
N GLY A 82 20.43 -16.43 -3.99
CA GLY A 82 21.01 -17.74 -4.27
C GLY A 82 22.31 -18.05 -3.51
N ASP A 83 22.68 -17.20 -2.55
CA ASP A 83 23.84 -17.37 -1.67
C ASP A 83 23.66 -18.50 -0.63
N ILE A 84 22.41 -18.81 -0.29
CA ILE A 84 22.01 -19.94 0.56
C ILE A 84 20.81 -20.61 -0.12
N SER A 85 20.82 -21.94 -0.24
CA SER A 85 19.69 -22.70 -0.80
C SER A 85 19.56 -24.09 -0.17
N PRO A 86 18.34 -24.66 -0.08
CA PRO A 86 18.15 -26.01 0.41
C PRO A 86 18.71 -27.05 -0.55
N HIS A 87 19.43 -28.03 0.00
CA HIS A 87 19.95 -29.17 -0.77
C HIS A 87 19.15 -30.44 -0.52
N THR A 88 18.42 -30.54 0.58
CA THR A 88 17.60 -31.71 0.91
C THR A 88 16.25 -31.68 0.20
N ALA A 89 15.69 -32.85 -0.14
CA ALA A 89 14.37 -32.95 -0.74
C ALA A 89 13.27 -32.31 0.14
N LEU A 90 13.39 -32.46 1.45
CA LEU A 90 12.45 -31.89 2.41
C LEU A 90 12.61 -30.36 2.52
N GLY A 91 13.85 -29.85 2.54
CA GLY A 91 14.12 -28.41 2.50
C GLY A 91 13.64 -27.75 1.20
N GLN A 92 13.77 -28.44 0.07
CA GLN A 92 13.24 -27.97 -1.21
C GLN A 92 11.71 -27.91 -1.23
N LEU A 93 11.03 -28.87 -0.61
CA LEU A 93 9.58 -28.82 -0.44
C LEU A 93 9.16 -27.61 0.41
N ILE A 94 9.83 -27.37 1.53
CA ILE A 94 9.57 -26.22 2.41
C ILE A 94 9.82 -24.90 1.66
N ALA A 95 10.91 -24.82 0.90
CA ALA A 95 11.22 -23.65 0.09
C ALA A 95 10.17 -23.41 -1.00
N GLY A 96 9.66 -24.47 -1.64
CA GLY A 96 8.51 -24.40 -2.54
C GLY A 96 7.30 -23.72 -1.89
N LEU A 97 6.93 -24.17 -0.69
CA LEU A 97 5.82 -23.59 0.07
C LEU A 97 6.10 -22.13 0.45
N ALA A 98 7.32 -21.82 0.89
CA ALA A 98 7.72 -20.45 1.24
C ALA A 98 7.64 -19.49 0.05
N MET A 99 8.02 -19.95 -1.15
CA MET A 99 7.93 -19.17 -2.39
C MET A 99 6.47 -18.86 -2.77
N ILE A 100 5.56 -19.84 -2.66
CA ILE A 100 4.13 -19.63 -2.90
C ILE A 100 3.55 -18.63 -1.88
N CYS A 101 3.91 -18.76 -0.60
CA CYS A 101 3.53 -17.80 0.43
C CYS A 101 4.04 -16.39 0.12
N GLY A 102 5.29 -16.25 -0.33
CA GLY A 102 5.87 -14.97 -0.73
C GLY A 102 5.08 -14.27 -1.84
N TYR A 103 4.66 -15.01 -2.86
CA TYR A 103 3.81 -14.47 -3.92
C TYR A 103 2.46 -13.97 -3.40
N ALA A 104 1.82 -14.72 -2.50
CA ALA A 104 0.55 -14.32 -1.88
C ALA A 104 0.69 -13.04 -1.01
N ILE A 105 1.83 -12.88 -0.33
CA ILE A 105 2.13 -11.74 0.55
C ILE A 105 2.19 -10.42 -0.25
N ILE A 106 2.67 -10.42 -1.50
CA ILE A 106 2.79 -9.20 -2.33
C ILE A 106 1.44 -8.53 -2.61
N ALA A 107 0.35 -9.31 -2.73
CA ALA A 107 -0.97 -8.78 -3.04
C ALA A 107 -1.59 -7.97 -1.88
N VAL A 108 -1.28 -8.33 -0.64
CA VAL A 108 -1.90 -7.77 0.57
C VAL A 108 -1.60 -6.27 0.78
N PRO A 109 -0.33 -5.78 0.78
CA PRO A 109 -0.06 -4.36 0.99
C PRO A 109 -0.62 -3.52 -0.15
N THR A 110 -0.57 -4.02 -1.38
CA THR A 110 -1.18 -3.39 -2.56
C THR A 110 -2.69 -3.20 -2.37
N GLY A 111 -3.39 -4.23 -1.88
CA GLY A 111 -4.81 -4.15 -1.55
C GLY A 111 -5.14 -3.20 -0.40
N ILE A 112 -4.37 -3.26 0.70
CA ILE A 112 -4.55 -2.38 1.87
C ILE A 112 -4.39 -0.91 1.46
N VAL A 113 -3.29 -0.59 0.78
CA VAL A 113 -2.99 0.78 0.36
C VAL A 113 -3.96 1.25 -0.71
N GLY A 114 -4.31 0.38 -1.68
CA GLY A 114 -5.26 0.72 -2.74
C GLY A 114 -6.65 1.10 -2.20
N VAL A 115 -7.18 0.34 -1.23
CA VAL A 115 -8.46 0.68 -0.58
C VAL A 115 -8.37 2.01 0.17
N GLU A 116 -7.26 2.26 0.86
CA GLU A 116 -7.11 3.48 1.66
C GLU A 116 -6.93 4.72 0.78
N ILE A 117 -6.21 4.58 -0.34
CA ILE A 117 -6.12 5.62 -1.38
C ILE A 117 -7.51 5.92 -1.95
N MET A 118 -8.29 4.89 -2.30
CA MET A 118 -9.65 5.07 -2.84
C MET A 118 -10.57 5.75 -1.82
N ASN A 119 -10.48 5.39 -0.54
CA ASN A 119 -11.23 6.05 0.53
C ASN A 119 -10.83 7.52 0.71
N GLU A 120 -9.55 7.84 0.60
CA GLU A 120 -9.06 9.22 0.71
C GLU A 120 -9.49 10.07 -0.50
N PHE A 121 -9.46 9.51 -1.71
CA PHE A 121 -10.02 10.16 -2.90
C PHE A 121 -11.53 10.41 -2.78
N GLN A 122 -12.29 9.47 -2.21
CA GLN A 122 -13.72 9.66 -1.95
C GLN A 122 -13.98 10.72 -0.86
N ARG A 123 -13.14 10.77 0.18
CA ARG A 123 -13.24 11.77 1.26
C ARG A 123 -12.98 13.20 0.80
N GLN A 124 -12.08 13.39 -0.17
CA GLN A 124 -11.83 14.71 -0.75
C GLN A 124 -12.95 15.16 -1.71
N GLY A 125 -13.93 14.29 -1.97
CA GLY A 125 -15.00 14.53 -2.93
C GLY A 125 -14.47 14.60 -4.37
N PRO A 126 -15.33 14.41 -5.37
CA PRO A 126 -15.00 14.88 -6.72
C PRO A 126 -14.55 16.34 -6.63
N ILE A 127 -13.48 16.73 -7.34
CA ILE A 127 -13.11 18.15 -7.55
C ILE A 127 -14.28 18.95 -8.17
N THR A 128 -15.31 18.26 -8.68
CA THR A 128 -16.57 18.81 -9.20
C THR A 128 -17.73 18.85 -8.20
N ALA A 129 -17.61 18.24 -7.02
CA ALA A 129 -18.64 18.28 -5.98
C ALA A 129 -18.31 19.35 -4.93
N GLU A 130 -18.04 20.58 -5.40
CA GLU A 130 -18.52 21.73 -4.63
C GLU A 130 -20.04 21.55 -4.56
N THR A 131 -20.52 20.94 -3.49
CA THR A 131 -21.92 21.08 -3.11
C THR A 131 -22.06 22.57 -2.84
N VAL A 132 -22.49 23.32 -3.85
CA VAL A 132 -22.70 24.74 -3.70
C VAL A 132 -23.72 24.84 -2.57
N HIS A 133 -23.29 25.38 -1.42
CA HIS A 133 -24.17 25.71 -0.31
C HIS A 133 -25.06 26.91 -0.70
N LYS A 134 -25.81 26.76 -1.79
CA LYS A 134 -26.92 27.62 -2.16
C LYS A 134 -28.10 27.16 -1.34
N VAL A 135 -28.60 28.03 -0.48
CA VAL A 135 -29.84 27.77 0.25
C VAL A 135 -30.98 28.20 -0.66
N CYS A 136 -31.89 27.27 -0.97
CA CYS A 136 -33.08 27.61 -1.74
C CYS A 136 -33.95 28.59 -0.95
N ASN A 137 -34.19 29.78 -1.50
CA ASN A 137 -34.98 30.85 -0.86
C ASN A 137 -36.45 30.48 -0.59
N ASN A 138 -36.97 29.44 -1.25
CA ASN A 138 -38.38 29.04 -1.11
C ASN A 138 -38.59 27.91 -0.07
N CYS A 139 -37.75 26.89 -0.08
CA CYS A 139 -37.93 25.69 0.77
C CYS A 139 -36.79 25.46 1.78
N ASN A 140 -35.82 26.38 1.84
CA ASN A 140 -34.65 26.34 2.73
C ASN A 140 -33.81 25.06 2.63
N LEU A 141 -33.87 24.36 1.49
CA LEU A 141 -32.97 23.24 1.24
C LEU A 141 -31.56 23.77 0.96
N SER A 142 -30.57 23.26 1.68
CA SER A 142 -29.18 23.73 1.63
C SER A 142 -28.23 22.84 0.82
N GLN A 143 -28.76 21.77 0.22
CA GLN A 143 -27.98 20.77 -0.53
C GLN A 143 -28.53 20.61 -1.94
N HIS A 144 -27.77 21.11 -2.91
CA HIS A 144 -28.05 20.98 -4.35
C HIS A 144 -26.86 20.36 -5.06
N ASP A 145 -27.13 19.69 -6.18
CA ASP A 145 -26.08 19.17 -7.05
C ASP A 145 -25.29 20.35 -7.68
N PRO A 146 -24.01 20.17 -8.02
CA PRO A 146 -23.13 21.28 -8.41
C PRO A 146 -23.57 22.03 -9.69
N ASP A 147 -24.28 21.34 -10.57
CA ASP A 147 -24.83 21.83 -11.84
C ASP A 147 -26.33 22.20 -11.76
N ALA A 148 -26.93 22.12 -10.56
CA ALA A 148 -28.35 22.40 -10.39
C ALA A 148 -28.64 23.90 -10.58
N SER A 149 -29.45 24.22 -11.59
CA SER A 149 -30.06 25.56 -11.74
C SER A 149 -31.38 25.69 -10.98
N TYR A 150 -31.98 24.57 -10.58
CA TYR A 150 -33.28 24.51 -9.92
C TYR A 150 -33.22 23.65 -8.66
N CYS A 151 -34.00 24.01 -7.65
CA CYS A 151 -34.12 23.24 -6.42
C CYS A 151 -34.83 21.90 -6.67
N LYS A 152 -34.17 20.79 -6.33
CA LYS A 152 -34.72 19.42 -6.46
C LYS A 152 -35.99 19.14 -5.65
N ARG A 153 -36.32 19.96 -4.65
CA ARG A 153 -37.52 19.79 -3.81
C ARG A 153 -38.71 20.60 -4.30
N CYS A 154 -38.49 21.82 -4.78
CA CYS A 154 -39.58 22.77 -5.07
C CYS A 154 -39.53 23.39 -6.48
N GLY A 155 -38.52 23.06 -7.30
CA GLY A 155 -38.40 23.55 -8.68
C GLY A 155 -38.07 25.04 -8.82
N THR A 156 -37.84 25.76 -7.72
CA THR A 156 -37.46 27.18 -7.74
C THR A 156 -36.00 27.34 -8.15
N ILE A 157 -35.68 28.39 -8.90
CA ILE A 157 -34.29 28.74 -9.28
C ILE A 157 -33.42 29.00 -8.03
N ILE A 158 -32.15 28.57 -8.05
CA ILE A 158 -31.21 28.62 -6.91
C ILE A 158 -29.90 29.37 -7.18
#